data_AF-A0A7C3CDV8-F1
#
_entry.id   AF-A0A7C3CDV8-F1
#
_cell.length_a   1.000
_cell.length_b   1.000
_cell.length_c   1.000
_cell.angle_alpha   90.00
_cell.angle_beta   90.00
_cell.angle_gamma   90.00
#
_symmetry.space_group_name_H-M   'P 1'
#
loop_
_entity.id
_entity.type
_entity.pdbx_description
1 polymer ?
#
loop_
_entity_poly.entity_id
_entity_poly.type
_entity_poly.pdbx_seq_one_letter_code
_entity_poly.pdbx_strand_id
1 'polypeptide(L)'
;MPLQQIKKELKLLLIKDMGKAMKTFESILNPDASLFNDLILQQGSFNGLKREQNRGIISESNAAMRQARIRYALIEMIDMIEKEDVNFTTIKSILKG
;
A
#
# COMPACT_ATOMS: atom_id res chain seq x y z
N MET A 1 -15.83 -1.49 -11.35
CA MET A 1 -14.73 -2.48 -11.36
C MET A 1 -14.97 -3.42 -10.18
N PRO A 2 -14.90 -4.75 -10.36
CA PRO A 2 -15.10 -5.70 -9.26
C PRO A 2 -14.02 -5.54 -8.17
N LEU A 3 -14.35 -5.80 -6.90
CA LEU A 3 -13.42 -5.73 -5.77
C LEU A 3 -12.17 -6.61 -5.99
N GLN A 4 -12.35 -7.82 -6.52
CA GLN A 4 -11.24 -8.71 -6.86
C GLN A 4 -10.26 -8.08 -7.86
N GLN A 5 -10.77 -7.28 -8.81
CA GLN A 5 -9.91 -6.61 -9.79
C GLN A 5 -9.11 -5.47 -9.14
N ILE A 6 -9.74 -4.70 -8.24
CA ILE A 6 -9.06 -3.65 -7.46
C ILE A 6 -7.92 -4.25 -6.62
N LYS A 7 -8.21 -5.35 -5.89
CA LYS A 7 -7.19 -6.07 -5.09
C LYS A 7 -6.03 -6.54 -5.98
N LYS A 8 -6.33 -7.13 -7.13
CA LYS A 8 -5.31 -7.58 -8.10
C LYS A 8 -4.43 -6.42 -8.59
N GLU A 9 -5.04 -5.30 -8.97
CA GLU A 9 -4.32 -4.15 -9.52
C GLU A 9 -3.42 -3.49 -8.47
N LEU A 10 -3.89 -3.35 -7.22
CA LEU A 10 -3.06 -2.87 -6.11
C LEU A 10 -1.85 -3.78 -5.84
N LYS A 11 -2.04 -5.10 -5.83
CA LYS A 11 -0.95 -6.07 -5.64
C LYS A 11 0.09 -5.99 -6.76
N LEU A 12 -0.36 -5.84 -8.01
CA LEU A 12 0.56 -5.64 -9.14
C LEU A 12 1.30 -4.31 -9.02
N LEU A 13 0.64 -3.26 -8.53
CA LEU A 13 1.25 -1.96 -8.32
C LEU A 13 2.31 -2.01 -7.20
N LEU A 14 2.09 -2.77 -6.11
CA LEU A 14 3.07 -2.96 -5.02
C LEU A 14 4.41 -3.54 -5.49
N ILE A 15 4.40 -4.36 -6.56
CA ILE A 15 5.60 -4.93 -7.15
C ILE A 15 6.36 -3.87 -7.94
N LYS A 16 5.65 -3.03 -8.69
CA LYS A 16 6.23 -2.00 -9.57
C LYS A 16 6.71 -0.78 -8.80
N ASP A 17 5.86 -0.25 -7.93
CA ASP A 17 6.11 0.95 -7.15
C ASP A 17 5.26 0.92 -5.87
N MET A 18 5.90 0.55 -4.75
CA MET A 18 5.26 0.48 -3.44
C MET A 18 4.73 1.84 -2.97
N GLY A 19 5.42 2.95 -3.31
CA GLY A 19 5.00 4.28 -2.91
C GLY A 19 3.73 4.71 -3.65
N LYS A 20 3.67 4.47 -4.96
CA LYS A 20 2.45 4.69 -5.74
C LYS A 20 1.32 3.77 -5.27
N ALA A 21 1.61 2.50 -4.97
CA ALA A 21 0.63 1.56 -4.47
C ALA A 21 -0.02 2.02 -3.16
N MET A 22 0.78 2.48 -2.18
CA MET A 22 0.26 3.00 -0.92
C MET A 22 -0.63 4.23 -1.12
N LYS A 23 -0.27 5.15 -2.03
CA LYS A 23 -1.10 6.33 -2.35
C LYS A 23 -2.41 5.94 -3.04
N THR A 24 -2.35 4.99 -3.98
CA THR A 24 -3.56 4.47 -4.62
C THR A 24 -4.45 3.77 -3.60
N PHE A 25 -3.87 2.96 -2.70
CA PHE A 25 -4.61 2.29 -1.65
C PHE A 25 -5.32 3.30 -0.72
N GLU A 26 -4.61 4.34 -0.31
CA GLU A 26 -5.17 5.44 0.50
C GLU A 26 -6.34 6.13 -0.19
N SER A 27 -6.21 6.42 -1.48
CA SER A 27 -7.24 7.15 -2.24
C SER A 27 -8.55 6.38 -2.43
N ILE A 28 -8.52 5.05 -2.31
CA ILE A 28 -9.71 4.21 -2.50
C ILE A 28 -10.31 3.74 -1.18
N LEU A 29 -9.58 3.82 -0.07
CA LEU A 29 -10.09 3.44 1.24
C LEU A 29 -11.03 4.51 1.79
N ASN A 30 -12.06 4.07 2.51
CA ASN A 30 -12.85 4.92 3.37
C ASN A 30 -11.97 5.38 4.56
N PRO A 31 -11.86 6.70 4.85
CA PRO A 31 -11.09 7.20 5.99
C PRO A 31 -11.51 6.61 7.34
N ASP A 32 -12.78 6.20 7.49
CA ASP A 32 -13.29 5.60 8.73
C ASP A 32 -13.01 4.09 8.84
N ALA A 33 -12.46 3.46 7.79
CA ALA A 33 -12.11 2.05 7.81
C ALA A 33 -10.89 1.79 8.72
N SER A 34 -10.90 0.69 9.48
CA SER A 34 -9.75 0.30 10.31
C SER A 34 -8.46 0.16 9.48
N LEU A 35 -8.59 -0.37 8.26
CA LEU A 35 -7.49 -0.53 7.31
C LEU A 35 -6.81 0.80 6.92
N PHE A 36 -7.52 1.93 7.03
CA PHE A 36 -6.95 3.25 6.75
C PHE A 36 -5.85 3.59 7.77
N ASN A 37 -6.11 3.37 9.06
CA ASN A 37 -5.12 3.60 10.12
C ASN A 37 -3.89 2.70 9.96
N ASP A 38 -4.13 1.42 9.68
CA ASP A 38 -3.04 0.46 9.43
C ASP A 38 -2.19 0.88 8.22
N LEU A 39 -2.82 1.44 7.18
CA LEU A 39 -2.12 1.92 5.99
C LEU A 39 -1.21 3.11 6.32
N ILE A 40 -1.69 4.06 7.13
CA ILE A 40 -0.88 5.20 7.59
C ILE A 40 0.35 4.71 8.36
N LEU A 41 0.21 3.68 9.21
CA LEU A 41 1.34 3.09 9.94
C LEU A 41 2.38 2.44 8.99
N GLN A 42 1.90 1.72 7.95
CA GLN A 42 2.80 1.14 6.94
C GLN A 42 3.49 2.22 6.11
N GLN A 43 2.80 3.31 5.74
CA GLN A 43 3.39 4.45 5.06
C GLN A 43 4.48 5.11 5.92
N GLY A 44 4.23 5.30 7.21
CA GLY A 44 5.21 5.80 8.18
C GLY A 44 6.47 4.93 8.24
N SER A 45 6.28 3.61 8.33
CA SER A 45 7.35 2.62 8.36
C SER A 45 8.19 2.64 7.07
N PHE A 46 7.55 2.73 5.91
CA PHE A 46 8.23 2.80 4.62
C PHE A 46 9.01 4.10 4.43
N ASN A 47 8.43 5.24 4.84
CA ASN A 47 9.10 6.53 4.79
C ASN A 47 10.30 6.59 5.74
N GLY A 48 10.18 6.02 6.94
CA GLY A 48 11.30 5.86 7.88
C GLY A 48 12.42 5.03 7.27
N LEU A 49 12.08 3.87 6.70
CA LEU A 49 13.03 2.99 6.03
C LEU A 49 13.78 3.68 4.88
N LYS A 50 13.06 4.43 4.03
CA LYS A 50 13.68 5.21 2.95
C LYS A 50 14.67 6.25 3.49
N ARG A 51 14.33 6.94 4.58
CA ARG A 51 15.24 7.92 5.20
C ARG A 51 16.50 7.25 5.76
N GLU A 52 16.36 6.11 6.42
CA GLU A 52 17.50 5.35 6.96
C GLU A 52 18.42 4.86 5.84
N GLN A 53 17.83 4.30 4.77
CA GLN A 53 18.57 3.86 3.58
C GLN A 53 19.30 5.04 2.91
N ASN A 54 18.61 6.16 2.67
CA ASN A 54 19.20 7.34 2.03
C ASN A 54 20.33 7.96 2.86
N ARG A 55 20.30 7.80 4.19
CA ARG A 55 21.36 8.26 5.10
C ARG A 55 22.49 7.24 5.28
N GLY A 56 22.40 6.07 4.64
CA GLY A 56 23.37 4.99 4.80
C GLY A 56 23.39 4.37 6.20
N ILE A 57 22.31 4.54 6.99
CA ILE A 57 22.21 4.02 8.36
C ILE A 57 22.07 2.49 8.36
N ILE A 58 21.44 1.96 7.31
CA ILE A 58 21.21 0.52 7.12
C ILE A 58 21.81 0.06 5.79
N SER A 59 22.22 -1.21 5.74
CA SER A 59 22.69 -1.83 4.51
C SER A 59 21.56 -2.07 3.51
N GLU A 60 21.91 -2.17 2.22
CA GLU A 60 20.96 -2.53 1.15
C GLU A 60 20.25 -3.86 1.42
N SER A 61 20.96 -4.86 1.96
CA SER A 61 20.37 -6.15 2.34
C SER A 61 19.32 -6.00 3.46
N ASN A 62 19.62 -5.19 4.47
CA ASN A 62 18.67 -4.90 5.55
C ASN A 62 17.45 -4.12 5.02
N ALA A 63 17.69 -3.13 4.15
CA ALA A 63 16.64 -2.36 3.51
C ALA A 63 15.71 -3.26 2.68
N ALA A 64 16.27 -4.14 1.84
CA ALA A 64 15.52 -5.08 1.03
C ALA A 64 14.64 -6.02 1.88
N MET A 65 15.18 -6.56 2.97
CA MET A 65 14.44 -7.42 3.89
C MET A 65 13.27 -6.69 4.55
N ARG A 66 13.48 -5.45 5.01
CA ARG A 66 12.42 -4.64 5.63
C ARG A 66 11.37 -4.19 4.62
N GLN A 67 11.78 -3.83 3.41
CA GLN A 67 10.84 -3.55 2.31
C GLN A 67 9.98 -4.78 1.99
N ALA A 68 10.56 -5.98 1.98
CA ALA A 68 9.80 -7.22 1.77
C ALA A 68 8.75 -7.46 2.85
N ARG A 69 9.07 -7.19 4.13
CA ARG A 69 8.12 -7.29 5.25
C ARG A 69 6.96 -6.30 5.11
N ILE A 70 7.26 -5.05 4.78
CA ILE A 70 6.23 -4.03 4.51
C ILE A 70 5.35 -4.46 3.34
N ARG A 71 5.95 -4.97 2.26
CA ARG A 71 5.20 -5.49 1.10
C ARG A 71 4.24 -6.62 1.50
N TYR A 72 4.70 -7.55 2.33
CA TYR A 72 3.89 -8.66 2.81
C TYR A 72 2.68 -8.16 3.62
N ALA A 73 2.91 -7.27 4.59
CA ALA A 73 1.82 -6.68 5.38
C ALA A 73 0.78 -5.97 4.49
N LEU A 74 1.24 -5.22 3.49
CA LEU A 74 0.33 -4.56 2.54
C LEU A 74 -0.47 -5.56 1.69
N ILE A 75 0.12 -6.69 1.31
CA ILE A 75 -0.61 -7.75 0.59
C ILE A 75 -1.72 -8.32 1.46
N GLU A 76 -1.43 -8.62 2.74
CA GLU A 76 -2.43 -9.11 3.70
C GLU A 76 -3.55 -8.09 3.89
N MET A 77 -3.20 -6.82 4.07
CA MET A 77 -4.20 -5.73 4.15
C MET A 77 -5.07 -5.65 2.90
N ILE A 78 -4.48 -5.77 1.70
CA ILE A 78 -5.25 -5.77 0.44
C ILE A 78 -6.21 -6.98 0.39
N ASP A 79 -5.78 -8.13 0.88
CA ASP A 79 -6.62 -9.32 0.93
C ASP A 79 -7.78 -9.17 1.90
N MET A 80 -7.61 -8.42 2.98
CA MET A 80 -8.65 -8.14 3.96
C MET A 80 -9.68 -7.09 3.53
N ILE A 81 -9.44 -6.30 2.46
CA ILE A 81 -10.38 -5.24 2.04
C ILE A 81 -11.77 -5.83 1.76
N GLU A 82 -12.80 -5.30 2.40
CA GLU A 82 -14.20 -5.60 2.12
C GLU A 82 -14.84 -4.50 1.25
N LYS A 83 -16.12 -4.64 0.90
CA LYS A 83 -16.76 -3.64 0.02
C LYS A 83 -16.98 -2.32 0.75
N GLU A 84 -17.24 -2.41 2.04
CA GLU A 84 -17.59 -1.33 2.95
C GLU A 84 -16.39 -0.41 3.22
N ASP A 85 -15.18 -0.96 3.13
CA ASP A 85 -13.92 -0.24 3.29
C ASP A 85 -13.56 0.62 2.07
N VAL A 86 -14.28 0.47 0.95
CA VAL A 86 -13.86 1.02 -0.35
C VAL A 86 -14.80 2.10 -0.84
N ASN A 87 -14.22 3.28 -1.13
CA ASN A 87 -14.91 4.34 -1.84
C ASN A 87 -14.88 4.08 -3.36
N PHE A 88 -15.89 3.35 -3.85
CA PHE A 88 -16.02 3.00 -5.27
C PHE A 88 -16.21 4.20 -6.22
N THR A 89 -16.55 5.40 -5.72
CA THR A 89 -16.67 6.59 -6.56
C THR A 89 -15.30 7.06 -7.08
N THR A 90 -14.24 6.88 -6.28
CA THR A 90 -12.87 7.32 -6.59
C THR A 90 -12.13 6.38 -7.56
N ILE A 91 -12.60 5.14 -7.71
CA ILE A 91 -11.87 4.08 -8.44
C ILE A 91 -11.84 4.28 -9.96
N LYS A 92 -12.88 4.91 -10.54
CA LYS A 92 -12.99 5.05 -12.00
C LYS A 92 -11.90 5.93 -12.62
N SER A 93 -11.28 6.84 -11.86
CA SER A 93 -10.26 7.77 -12.36
C SER A 93 -8.82 7.30 -12.14
N ILE A 94 -8.57 6.42 -11.16
CA ILE A 94 -7.20 6.13 -10.70
C ILE A 94 -6.62 4.84 -11.31
N LEU A 95 -7.47 3.84 -11.56
CA LEU A 95 -7.05 2.49 -11.99
C LEU A 95 -7.31 2.19 -13.48
N LYS A 96 -7.95 3.13 -14.21
CA LYS A 96 -8.21 3.02 -15.65
C LYS A 96 -7.36 3.96 -16.52
N GLY A 97 -6.44 4.71 -15.90
CA GLY A 97 -5.48 5.59 -16.58
C GLY A 97 -4.14 4.92 -16.79
#